data_AF-A0A7K4AL34-F1
#
_entry.id   AF-A0A7K4AL34-F1
#
_cell.length_a   1.000
_cell.length_b   1.000
_cell.length_c   1.000
_cell.angle_alpha   90.00
_cell.angle_beta   90.00
_cell.angle_gamma   90.00
#
_symmetry.space_group_name_H-M   'P 1'
#
loop_
_entity.id
_entity.type
_entity.pdbx_description
1 polymer ?
#
loop_
_entity_poly.entity_id
_entity_poly.type
_entity_poly.pdbx_seq_one_letter_code
_entity_poly.pdbx_strand_id
1 'polypeptide(L)'
;MMNFLDLDSDGLRRVVLESMVQSQEFTVLSLHEEVSKEVNVSRKVVASMTGYIGSRLGILHMNKKSYRTPRTYALKDEYADIARAVLASL
;
A
#
# COMPACT_ATOMS: atom_id res chain seq x y z
N MET A 1 11.95 1.73 -1.68
CA MET A 1 11.17 0.73 -0.92
C MET A 1 11.84 0.39 0.39
N MET A 2 13.14 0.04 0.41
CA MET A 2 13.89 -0.15 1.67
C MET A 2 13.81 1.04 2.61
N ASN A 3 14.16 2.25 2.15
CA ASN A 3 14.03 3.46 2.99
C ASN A 3 12.62 3.71 3.56
N PHE A 4 11.58 3.14 2.96
CA PHE A 4 10.23 3.20 3.52
C PHE A 4 10.09 2.22 4.68
N LEU A 5 10.52 0.97 4.50
CA LEU A 5 10.47 -0.07 5.53
C LEU A 5 11.48 0.14 6.66
N ASP A 6 12.61 0.80 6.42
CA ASP A 6 13.58 1.17 7.47
C ASP A 6 12.98 2.13 8.52
N LEU A 7 11.93 2.86 8.15
CA LEU A 7 11.20 3.75 9.06
C LEU A 7 10.09 3.02 9.83
N ASP A 8 9.96 1.70 9.65
CA ASP A 8 8.88 0.91 10.22
C ASP A 8 9.17 0.53 11.68
N SER A 9 8.74 1.40 12.61
CA SER A 9 8.92 1.18 14.05
C SER A 9 7.78 0.39 14.69
N ASP A 10 6.61 0.34 14.05
CA ASP A 10 5.36 -0.21 14.61
C ASP A 10 4.75 -1.33 13.74
N GLY A 11 5.43 -1.75 12.67
CA GLY A 11 4.99 -2.79 11.75
C GLY A 11 3.94 -2.32 10.73
N LEU A 12 3.46 -1.07 10.83
CA LEU A 12 2.39 -0.57 9.97
C LEU A 12 2.84 -0.51 8.50
N ARG A 13 4.08 -0.12 8.22
CA ARG A 13 4.56 0.02 6.84
C ARG A 13 4.70 -1.34 6.17
N ARG A 14 5.18 -2.34 6.90
CA ARG A 14 5.26 -3.72 6.46
C ARG A 14 3.87 -4.27 6.12
N VAL A 15 2.93 -4.21 7.07
CA VAL A 15 1.55 -4.73 6.87
C VAL A 15 0.85 -4.01 5.71
N VAL A 16 1.01 -2.70 5.57
CA VAL A 16 0.48 -1.94 4.43
C VAL A 16 1.05 -2.44 3.10
N LEU A 17 2.37 -2.64 3.01
CA LEU A 17 3.00 -3.10 1.78
C LEU A 17 2.61 -4.55 1.46
N GLU A 18 2.56 -5.43 2.46
CA GLU A 18 2.10 -6.81 2.32
C GLU A 18 0.66 -6.86 1.79
N SER A 19 -0.25 -6.10 2.41
CA SER A 19 -1.65 -6.00 1.98
C SER A 19 -1.77 -5.50 0.54
N MET A 20 -0.93 -4.54 0.11
CA MET A 20 -0.88 -4.07 -1.28
C MET A 20 -0.37 -5.16 -2.24
N VAL A 21 0.64 -5.93 -1.86
CA VAL A 21 1.22 -7.01 -2.70
C VAL A 21 0.26 -8.18 -2.86
N GLN A 22 -0.52 -8.49 -1.83
CA GLN A 22 -1.54 -9.54 -1.85
C GLN A 22 -2.80 -9.13 -2.64
N SER A 23 -3.01 -7.83 -2.85
CA SER A 23 -4.17 -7.29 -3.55
C SER A 23 -3.88 -7.02 -5.03
N GLN A 24 -4.74 -7.53 -5.93
CA GLN A 24 -4.64 -7.21 -7.37
C GLN A 24 -5.02 -5.74 -7.66
N GLU A 25 -6.09 -5.24 -7.04
CA GLU A 25 -6.53 -3.85 -7.09
C GLU A 25 -7.18 -3.52 -5.73
N PHE A 26 -6.98 -2.30 -5.21
CA PHE A 26 -7.49 -1.89 -3.91
C PHE A 26 -7.98 -0.44 -3.90
N THR A 27 -8.84 -0.11 -2.94
CA THR A 27 -9.16 1.27 -2.56
C THR A 27 -8.51 1.57 -1.21
N VAL A 28 -8.45 2.86 -0.82
CA VAL A 28 -8.06 3.23 0.55
C VAL A 28 -8.97 2.61 1.60
N LEU A 29 -10.25 2.38 1.29
CA LEU A 29 -11.19 1.75 2.21
C LEU A 29 -10.85 0.27 2.40
N SER A 30 -10.74 -0.49 1.30
CA SER A 30 -10.45 -1.94 1.38
C SER A 30 -9.06 -2.21 1.96
N LEU A 31 -8.07 -1.37 1.64
CA LEU A 31 -6.75 -1.48 2.26
C LEU A 31 -6.79 -1.20 3.76
N HIS A 32 -7.58 -0.21 4.20
CA HIS A 32 -7.76 0.06 5.63
C HIS A 32 -8.43 -1.10 6.35
N GLU A 33 -9.44 -1.72 5.76
CA GLU A 33 -10.10 -2.91 6.29
C GLU A 33 -9.12 -4.08 6.44
N GLU A 34 -8.24 -4.31 5.47
CA GLU A 34 -7.23 -5.38 5.54
C GLU A 34 -6.20 -5.12 6.63
N VAL A 35 -5.54 -3.96 6.60
CA VAL A 35 -4.49 -3.58 7.55
C VAL A 35 -5.03 -3.54 8.99
N SER A 36 -6.30 -3.15 9.18
CA SER A 36 -6.91 -3.06 10.51
C SER A 36 -7.13 -4.41 11.19
N LYS A 37 -6.96 -5.53 10.47
CA LYS A 37 -7.00 -6.87 11.08
C LYS A 37 -5.77 -7.14 11.94
N GLU A 38 -4.65 -6.50 11.62
CA GLU A 38 -3.36 -6.74 12.28
C GLU A 38 -2.90 -5.53 13.10
N VAL A 39 -3.23 -4.31 12.66
CA VAL A 39 -2.75 -3.06 13.28
C VAL A 39 -3.90 -2.10 13.54
N ASN A 40 -4.00 -1.57 14.76
CA ASN A 40 -4.99 -0.53 15.08
C ASN A 40 -4.62 0.80 14.41
N VAL A 41 -5.16 1.03 13.20
CA VAL A 41 -4.84 2.21 12.38
C VAL A 41 -6.09 2.91 11.88
N SER A 42 -6.00 4.24 11.76
CA SER A 42 -7.09 5.02 11.16
C SER A 42 -7.02 5.01 9.63
N ARG A 43 -8.18 5.09 8.98
CA ARG A 43 -8.29 5.24 7.51
C ARG A 43 -7.49 6.43 6.98
N LYS A 44 -7.37 7.53 7.75
CA LYS A 44 -6.61 8.72 7.36
C LYS A 44 -5.11 8.44 7.27
N VAL A 45 -4.57 7.64 8.19
CA VAL A 45 -3.16 7.22 8.15
C VAL A 45 -2.93 6.34 6.93
N VAL A 46 -3.78 5.34 6.68
CA VAL A 46 -3.70 4.48 5.48
C VAL A 46 -3.80 5.29 4.18
N ALA A 47 -4.69 6.29 4.13
CA ALA A 47 -4.79 7.21 2.98
C ALA A 47 -3.48 7.99 2.76
N SER A 48 -2.87 8.48 3.83
CA SER A 48 -1.62 9.23 3.77
C SER A 48 -0.45 8.35 3.31
N MET A 49 -0.38 7.11 3.80
CA MET A 49 0.63 6.13 3.38
C MET A 49 0.44 5.74 1.92
N THR A 50 -0.79 5.48 1.49
CA THR A 50 -1.11 5.20 0.08
C THR A 50 -0.68 6.37 -0.80
N GLY A 51 -0.95 7.61 -0.38
CA GLY A 51 -0.50 8.81 -1.08
C GLY A 51 1.02 8.91 -1.14
N TYR A 52 1.72 8.65 -0.04
CA TYR A 52 3.19 8.63 0.01
C TYR A 52 3.79 7.59 -0.95
N ILE A 53 3.28 6.36 -0.90
CA ILE A 53 3.73 5.26 -1.75
C ILE A 53 3.46 5.59 -3.22
N GLY A 54 2.27 6.11 -3.54
CA GLY A 54 1.93 6.50 -4.90
C GLY A 54 2.75 7.67 -5.45
N SER A 55 2.91 8.74 -4.66
CA SER A 55 3.54 9.99 -5.12
C SER A 55 5.06 10.03 -4.97
N ARG A 56 5.61 9.43 -3.91
CA ARG A 56 7.04 9.50 -3.60
C ARG A 56 7.78 8.21 -3.95
N LEU A 57 7.19 7.04 -3.71
CA LEU A 57 7.82 5.79 -4.17
C LEU A 57 7.50 5.50 -5.65
N GLY A 58 6.36 5.99 -6.15
CA GLY A 58 6.00 5.87 -7.58
C GLY A 58 5.64 4.46 -8.01
N ILE A 59 5.34 3.55 -7.08
CA ILE A 59 5.15 2.12 -7.34
C ILE A 59 3.69 1.71 -7.57
N LEU A 60 2.74 2.65 -7.52
CA LEU A 60 1.32 2.38 -7.72
C LEU A 60 0.83 2.92 -9.07
N HIS A 61 -0.02 2.16 -9.74
CA HIS A 61 -0.95 2.68 -10.73
C HIS A 61 -2.19 3.21 -10.01
N MET A 62 -2.59 4.45 -10.30
CA MET A 62 -3.87 5.00 -9.86
C MET A 62 -4.87 4.92 -11.02
N ASN A 63 -5.94 4.17 -10.81
CA ASN A 63 -7.03 4.03 -11.75
C ASN A 63 -8.22 4.88 -11.30
N LYS A 64 -8.77 5.67 -12.23
CA LYS A 64 -10.00 6.42 -12.03
C LYS A 64 -10.97 6.10 -13.17
N LYS A 65 -11.76 5.04 -12.98
CA LYS A 65 -12.73 4.56 -13.99
C LYS A 65 -13.80 5.61 -14.30
N SER A 66 -14.23 6.40 -13.30
CA SER A 66 -15.12 7.54 -13.50
C SER A 66 -15.00 8.56 -12.36
N TYR A 67 -15.61 9.74 -12.50
CA TYR A 67 -15.74 10.71 -11.41
C TYR A 67 -16.63 10.23 -10.25
N ARG A 68 -17.52 9.26 -10.49
CA ARG A 68 -18.50 8.76 -9.51
C ARG A 68 -18.00 7.56 -8.72
N THR A 69 -16.91 6.93 -9.14
CA THR A 69 -16.33 5.75 -8.50
C THR A 69 -15.13 6.14 -7.61
N PRO A 70 -14.90 5.42 -6.49
CA PRO A 70 -13.68 5.57 -5.71
C PRO A 70 -12.43 5.40 -6.59
N ARG A 71 -11.34 6.10 -6.23
CA ARG A 71 -10.03 5.83 -6.85
C ARG A 71 -9.59 4.44 -6.44
N THR A 72 -9.15 3.66 -7.41
CA THR A 72 -8.50 2.38 -7.17
C THR A 72 -7.01 2.49 -7.44
N TYR A 73 -6.25 1.62 -6.80
CA TYR A 73 -4.81 1.54 -6.90
C TYR A 73 -4.42 0.08 -7.16
N ALA A 74 -3.34 -0.11 -7.89
CA ALA A 74 -2.70 -1.40 -8.07
C ALA A 74 -1.19 -1.22 -7.98
N LEU A 75 -0.47 -2.23 -7.51
CA LEU A 75 0.98 -2.22 -7.62
C LEU A 75 1.37 -2.31 -9.10
N LYS A 76 2.37 -1.54 -9.53
CA LYS A 76 2.93 -1.67 -10.87
C LYS A 76 3.62 -3.02 -11.01
N ASP A 77 3.39 -3.73 -12.12
CA ASP A 77 3.92 -5.08 -12.34
C ASP A 77 5.45 -5.15 -12.18
N GLU A 78 6.17 -4.16 -12.71
CA GLU A 78 7.64 -4.06 -12.62
C GLU A 78 8.17 -3.94 -11.17
N TYR A 79 7.32 -3.56 -10.21
CA TYR A 79 7.67 -3.44 -8.79
C TYR A 79 7.11 -4.58 -7.93
N ALA A 80 6.27 -5.47 -8.47
CA ALA A 80 5.61 -6.52 -7.69
C ALA A 80 6.60 -7.53 -7.12
N ASP A 81 7.51 -8.04 -7.95
CA ASP A 81 8.52 -8.99 -7.51
C ASP A 81 9.56 -8.35 -6.59
N ILE A 82 9.88 -7.07 -6.82
CA ILE A 82 10.76 -6.30 -5.94
C ILE A 82 10.13 -6.15 -4.56
N ALA A 83 8.84 -5.84 -4.48
CA ALA A 83 8.12 -5.72 -3.22
C ALA A 83 8.09 -7.04 -2.44
N ARG A 84 7.84 -8.16 -3.13
CA ARG A 84 7.88 -9.50 -2.52
C ARG A 84 9.28 -9.85 -2.00
N ALA A 85 10.31 -9.61 -2.80
CA ALA A 85 11.69 -9.92 -2.43
C ALA A 85 12.15 -9.10 -1.22
N VAL A 86 11.81 -7.81 -1.20
CA VAL A 86 12.10 -6.91 -0.08
C VAL A 86 11.40 -7.40 1.20
N LEU A 87 10.11 -7.71 1.13
CA LEU A 87 9.34 -8.21 2.29
C LEU A 87 9.88 -9.55 2.81
N ALA A 88 10.33 -10.45 1.93
CA ALA A 88 10.90 -11.74 2.31
C ALA A 88 12.28 -11.64 2.97
N SER A 89 12.95 -10.48 2.88
CA SER A 89 14.29 -10.24 3.46
C SER A 89 14.27 -9.58 4.84
N LEU A 90 13.07 -9.36 5.40
CA LEU A 90 12.82 -8.59 6.64
C LEU A 90 12.51 -9.43 7.88
#